data_AF-A0A939C8E4-F1
#
_entry.id   AF-A0A939C8E4-F1
#
_cell.length_a   1.000
_cell.length_b   1.000
_cell.length_c   1.000
_cell.angle_alpha   90.00
_cell.angle_beta   90.00
_cell.angle_gamma   90.00
#
_symmetry.space_group_name_H-M   'P 1'
#
loop_
_entity.id
_entity.type
_entity.pdbx_description
1 polymer ?
#
loop_
_entity_poly.entity_id
_entity_poly.type
_entity_poly.pdbx_seq_one_letter_code
_entity_poly.pdbx_strand_id
1 'polypeptide(L)'
;MIVPIRMLGIATSIFWVLLIAFIALAAYSVKDLSVDFGEPEYTITAEGELNLALPLYVDNRGYYSLKDFHLSTVFSDAEGSEISRSDTIVPVIPHGENVTITHNVTLDPLSLLERGEQYLFNDNDLNVSFTAGLNFAELLPAEISANFTFPWGAPFYNFAVGEPSFEVVDLTHVMVSASMSFENHAVFDIAGNIRIELYDSGDSLLSESQTVLYVPQYSSYEDNIEFALPLSASSLSTVQSGHFEVYFDIGVAHYGPLVVPYG
;
A
#
# COMPACT_ATOMS: atom_id res chain seq x y z
N MET A 1 42.70 -52.38 28.05
CA MET A 1 41.62 -51.74 27.25
C MET A 1 40.49 -51.13 28.11
N ILE A 2 40.69 -50.90 29.43
CA ILE A 2 39.61 -50.49 30.37
C ILE A 2 39.55 -48.97 30.59
N VAL A 3 40.71 -48.29 30.53
CA VAL A 3 40.81 -46.83 30.70
C VAL A 3 40.03 -46.06 29.61
N PRO A 4 40.08 -46.44 28.31
CA PRO A 4 39.34 -45.73 27.27
C PRO A 4 37.83 -45.80 27.48
N ILE A 5 37.30 -46.95 27.93
CA ILE A 5 35.87 -47.17 28.14
C ILE A 5 35.35 -46.33 29.33
N ARG A 6 36.14 -46.23 30.41
CA ARG A 6 35.78 -45.38 31.57
C ARG A 6 35.83 -43.89 31.24
N MET A 7 36.84 -43.46 30.48
CA MET A 7 36.95 -42.07 30.00
C MET A 7 35.79 -41.71 29.09
N LEU A 8 35.37 -42.63 28.23
CA LEU A 8 34.21 -42.43 27.36
C LEU A 8 32.90 -42.27 28.16
N GLY A 9 32.72 -43.06 29.22
CA GLY A 9 31.57 -42.94 30.13
C GLY A 9 31.52 -41.57 30.81
N ILE A 10 32.64 -41.10 31.36
CA ILE A 10 32.73 -39.78 32.02
C ILE A 10 32.47 -38.66 31.01
N ALA A 11 33.09 -38.70 29.84
CA ALA A 11 32.90 -37.70 28.79
C ALA A 11 31.43 -37.64 28.35
N THR A 12 30.78 -38.80 28.20
CA THR A 12 29.36 -38.88 27.87
C THR A 12 28.49 -38.26 28.96
N SER A 13 28.77 -38.54 30.23
CA SER A 13 28.02 -37.93 31.34
C SER A 13 28.19 -36.41 31.40
N ILE A 14 29.42 -35.89 31.24
CA ILE A 14 29.68 -34.44 31.21
C ILE A 14 28.93 -33.79 30.05
N PHE A 15 28.99 -34.40 28.86
CA PHE A 15 28.28 -33.92 27.69
C PHE A 15 26.76 -33.81 27.94
N TRP A 16 26.13 -34.84 28.51
CA TRP A 16 24.69 -34.81 28.82
C TRP A 16 24.32 -33.74 29.84
N VAL A 17 25.15 -33.55 30.88
CA VAL A 17 24.91 -32.48 31.87
C VAL A 17 24.98 -31.10 31.21
N LEU A 18 25.99 -30.85 30.38
CA LEU A 18 26.13 -29.59 29.64
C LEU A 18 24.98 -29.40 28.66
N LEU A 19 24.54 -30.45 27.97
CA LEU A 19 23.43 -30.39 27.04
C LEU A 19 22.10 -30.05 27.74
N ILE A 20 21.81 -30.68 28.88
CA ILE A 20 20.60 -30.38 29.66
C ILE A 20 20.65 -28.95 30.19
N ALA A 21 21.81 -28.50 30.70
CA ALA A 21 21.98 -27.12 31.16
C ALA A 21 21.79 -26.12 30.02
N PHE A 22 22.36 -26.39 28.84
CA PHE A 22 22.18 -25.56 27.64
C PHE A 22 20.71 -25.47 27.23
N ILE A 23 19.99 -26.60 27.15
CA ILE A 23 18.57 -26.63 26.79
C ILE A 23 17.74 -25.83 27.82
N ALA A 24 18.03 -25.99 29.11
CA ALA A 24 17.32 -25.25 30.17
C ALA A 24 17.55 -23.73 30.06
N LEU A 25 18.79 -23.28 29.82
CA LEU A 25 19.12 -21.87 29.62
C LEU A 25 18.51 -21.31 28.33
N ALA A 26 18.53 -22.09 27.25
CA ALA A 26 17.92 -21.72 25.98
C ALA A 26 16.40 -21.53 26.14
N ALA A 27 15.72 -22.48 26.79
CA ALA A 27 14.28 -22.39 27.06
C ALA A 27 13.94 -21.17 27.94
N TYR A 28 14.75 -20.89 28.97
CA TYR A 28 14.54 -19.72 29.82
C TYR A 28 14.73 -18.40 29.07
N SER A 29 15.73 -18.35 28.19
CA SER A 29 16.01 -17.17 27.37
C SER A 29 14.91 -16.87 26.37
N VAL A 30 14.32 -17.89 25.73
CA VAL A 30 13.18 -17.70 24.82
C VAL A 30 11.94 -17.23 25.59
N LYS A 31 11.73 -17.73 26.81
CA LYS A 31 10.62 -17.29 27.66
C LYS A 31 10.71 -15.79 28.01
N ASP A 32 11.92 -15.27 28.19
CA ASP A 32 12.17 -13.88 28.55
C ASP A 32 12.43 -12.98 27.32
N LEU A 33 12.15 -13.49 26.11
CA LEU A 33 12.13 -12.71 24.89
C LEU A 33 10.71 -12.17 24.64
N SER A 34 10.58 -10.85 24.54
CA SER A 34 9.35 -10.19 24.09
C SER A 34 9.59 -9.53 22.74
N VAL A 35 8.61 -9.66 21.84
CA VAL A 35 8.58 -8.99 20.56
C VAL A 35 7.22 -8.34 20.42
N ASP A 36 7.20 -7.02 20.36
CA ASP A 36 5.99 -6.22 20.28
C ASP A 36 6.02 -5.34 19.02
N PHE A 37 4.89 -5.19 18.37
CA PHE A 37 4.73 -4.32 17.21
C PHE A 37 4.10 -3.00 17.67
N GLY A 38 4.68 -1.88 17.25
CA GLY A 38 4.04 -0.57 17.41
C GLY A 38 3.02 -0.29 16.32
N GLU A 39 2.42 0.89 16.39
CA GLU A 39 1.48 1.35 15.36
C GLU A 39 2.24 1.66 14.05
N PRO A 40 1.71 1.22 12.90
CA PRO A 40 2.30 1.55 11.61
C PRO A 40 2.11 3.04 11.31
N GLU A 41 3.17 3.68 10.83
CA GLU A 41 3.14 5.05 10.33
C GLU A 41 3.12 5.05 8.80
N TYR A 42 2.26 5.87 8.22
CA TYR A 42 2.10 6.00 6.76
C TYR A 42 2.61 7.37 6.33
N THR A 43 3.48 7.37 5.33
CA THR A 43 4.03 8.60 4.75
C THR A 43 4.08 8.47 3.24
N ILE A 44 3.91 9.58 2.52
CA ILE A 44 4.14 9.63 1.09
C ILE A 44 5.53 10.21 0.84
N THR A 45 6.34 9.51 0.05
CA THR A 45 7.68 9.97 -0.33
C THR A 45 7.58 11.14 -1.32
N ALA A 46 8.67 11.87 -1.52
CA ALA A 46 8.72 12.93 -2.54
C ALA A 46 8.48 12.40 -3.97
N GLU A 47 8.64 11.08 -4.17
CA GLU A 47 8.45 10.37 -5.43
C GLU A 47 7.01 9.84 -5.59
N GLY A 48 6.14 10.05 -4.61
CA GLY A 48 4.74 9.61 -4.63
C GLY A 48 4.52 8.17 -4.14
N GLU A 49 5.55 7.53 -3.57
CA GLU A 49 5.44 6.18 -3.04
C GLU A 49 4.84 6.19 -1.62
N LEU A 50 4.01 5.20 -1.31
CA LEU A 50 3.51 4.97 0.04
C LEU A 50 4.55 4.22 0.85
N ASN A 51 5.14 4.89 1.84
CA ASN A 51 6.05 4.28 2.79
C ASN A 51 5.31 3.95 4.10
N LEU A 52 5.23 2.66 4.40
CA LEU A 52 4.69 2.09 5.63
C LEU A 52 5.87 1.76 6.56
N ALA A 53 5.99 2.49 7.67
CA ALA A 53 6.99 2.23 8.68
C ALA A 53 6.37 1.48 9.86
N LEU A 54 6.83 0.24 10.10
CA LEU A 54 6.39 -0.59 11.22
C LEU A 54 7.51 -0.67 12.28
N PRO A 55 7.36 -0.01 13.43
CA PRO A 55 8.30 -0.16 14.53
C PRO A 55 8.09 -1.50 15.24
N LEU A 56 9.19 -2.23 15.45
CA LEU A 56 9.28 -3.48 16.19
C LEU A 56 10.13 -3.26 17.44
N TYR A 57 9.58 -3.59 18.60
CA TYR A 57 10.25 -3.51 19.89
C TYR A 57 10.65 -4.91 20.33
N VAL A 58 11.95 -5.15 20.46
CA VAL A 58 12.48 -6.43 20.92
C VAL A 58 13.13 -6.23 22.29
N ASP A 59 12.57 -6.88 23.30
CA ASP A 59 13.12 -6.96 24.66
C ASP A 59 13.74 -8.35 24.85
N ASN A 60 15.07 -8.43 24.75
CA ASN A 60 15.79 -9.68 24.92
C ASN A 60 16.39 -9.77 26.33
N ARG A 61 15.60 -10.16 27.32
CA ARG A 61 16.09 -10.41 28.69
C ARG A 61 16.71 -11.79 28.90
N GLY A 62 16.87 -12.57 27.82
CA GLY A 62 17.49 -13.88 27.86
C GLY A 62 19.01 -13.86 28.09
N TYR A 63 19.61 -15.05 28.16
CA TYR A 63 21.05 -15.25 28.34
C TYR A 63 21.84 -15.23 27.03
N TYR A 64 21.17 -15.23 25.88
CA TYR A 64 21.79 -15.32 24.56
C TYR A 64 21.35 -14.18 23.66
N SER A 65 22.28 -13.67 22.85
CA SER A 65 21.97 -12.72 21.79
C SER A 65 21.25 -13.42 20.63
N LEU A 66 20.40 -12.69 19.92
CA LEU A 66 19.80 -13.13 18.66
C LEU A 66 20.69 -12.64 17.52
N LYS A 67 21.03 -13.53 16.58
CA LYS A 67 21.83 -13.19 15.41
C LYS A 67 21.01 -13.29 14.14
N ASP A 68 21.43 -12.55 13.12
CA ASP A 68 20.90 -12.63 11.76
C ASP A 68 19.37 -12.53 11.74
N PHE A 69 18.82 -11.59 12.52
CA PHE A 69 17.39 -11.32 12.47
C PHE A 69 17.05 -10.77 11.09
N HIS A 70 16.18 -11.46 10.40
CA HIS A 70 15.72 -11.15 9.06
C HIS A 70 14.21 -11.03 9.08
N LEU A 71 13.70 -9.92 8.57
CA LEU A 71 12.27 -9.69 8.42
C LEU A 71 11.97 -9.37 6.96
N SER A 72 11.11 -10.16 6.34
CA SER A 72 10.62 -9.97 4.98
C SER A 72 9.11 -9.74 4.98
N THR A 73 8.67 -8.71 4.27
CA THR A 73 7.25 -8.47 4.01
C THR A 73 7.03 -8.40 2.51
N VAL A 74 6.03 -9.14 2.02
CA VAL A 74 5.64 -9.19 0.61
C VAL A 74 4.18 -8.82 0.49
N PHE A 75 3.89 -7.79 -0.31
CA PHE A 75 2.54 -7.42 -0.74
C PHE A 75 2.25 -8.08 -2.09
N SER A 76 1.09 -8.70 -2.21
CA SER A 76 0.63 -9.36 -3.42
C SER A 76 -0.84 -9.04 -3.70
N ASP A 77 -1.23 -9.07 -4.97
CA ASP A 77 -2.63 -8.94 -5.36
C ASP A 77 -3.44 -10.21 -5.04
N ALA A 78 -4.73 -10.17 -5.39
CA ALA A 78 -5.65 -11.30 -5.20
C ALA A 78 -5.27 -12.53 -6.04
N GLU A 79 -4.52 -12.36 -7.13
CA GLU A 79 -4.05 -13.44 -8.01
C GLU A 79 -2.69 -14.01 -7.54
N GLY A 80 -2.05 -13.37 -6.56
CA GLY A 80 -0.76 -13.75 -5.99
C GLY A 80 0.45 -13.12 -6.69
N SER A 81 0.25 -12.14 -7.56
CA SER A 81 1.34 -11.37 -8.18
C SER A 81 1.94 -10.42 -7.15
N GLU A 82 3.27 -10.41 -7.04
CA GLU A 82 4.01 -9.51 -6.15
C GLU A 82 3.84 -8.05 -6.60
N ILE A 83 3.42 -7.20 -5.66
CA ILE A 83 3.33 -5.74 -5.80
C ILE A 83 4.60 -5.11 -5.25
N SER A 84 5.00 -5.51 -4.04
CA SER A 84 6.19 -4.99 -3.38
C SER A 84 6.78 -6.01 -2.41
N ARG A 85 8.09 -5.88 -2.16
CA ARG A 85 8.85 -6.64 -1.18
C ARG A 85 9.79 -5.71 -0.44
N SER A 86 9.84 -5.89 0.87
CA SER A 86 10.84 -5.25 1.72
C SER A 86 11.50 -6.27 2.64
N ASP A 87 12.80 -6.10 2.83
CA ASP A 87 13.62 -6.92 3.72
C ASP A 87 14.35 -6.02 4.73
N THR A 88 14.40 -6.45 5.99
CA THR A 88 15.13 -5.76 7.06
C THR A 88 16.02 -6.76 7.78
N ILE A 89 17.31 -6.44 7.87
CA ILE A 89 18.32 -7.32 8.46
C ILE A 89 18.95 -6.61 9.65
N VAL A 90 18.90 -7.25 10.81
CA VAL A 90 19.56 -6.82 12.04
C VAL A 90 20.59 -7.88 12.43
N PRO A 91 21.89 -7.59 12.30
CA PRO A 91 22.95 -8.60 12.50
C PRO A 91 22.96 -9.20 13.91
N VAL A 92 22.72 -8.38 14.94
CA VAL A 92 22.74 -8.79 16.34
C VAL A 92 21.70 -7.98 17.12
N ILE A 93 20.90 -8.68 17.92
CA ILE A 93 20.11 -8.13 19.02
C ILE A 93 20.77 -8.64 20.32
N PRO A 94 21.51 -7.78 21.05
CA PRO A 94 22.25 -8.19 22.23
C PRO A 94 21.33 -8.77 23.32
N HIS A 95 21.90 -9.61 24.18
CA HIS A 95 21.22 -10.05 25.39
C HIS A 95 21.19 -8.92 26.44
N GLY A 96 20.12 -8.85 27.20
CA GLY A 96 19.89 -7.84 28.23
C GLY A 96 19.58 -6.43 27.69
N GLU A 97 19.37 -6.28 26.38
CA GLU A 97 19.09 -5.01 25.74
C GLU A 97 17.71 -4.97 25.08
N ASN A 98 17.16 -3.76 25.02
CA ASN A 98 15.93 -3.45 24.30
C ASN A 98 16.30 -2.75 23.00
N VAL A 99 15.88 -3.31 21.87
CA VAL A 99 16.19 -2.78 20.54
C VAL A 99 14.89 -2.41 19.85
N THR A 100 14.87 -1.21 19.27
CA THR A 100 13.80 -0.79 18.35
C THR A 100 14.31 -0.96 16.93
N ILE A 101 13.57 -1.71 16.12
CA ILE A 101 13.85 -1.98 14.72
C ILE A 101 12.73 -1.37 13.91
N THR A 102 13.04 -0.57 12.89
CA THR A 102 12.02 -0.01 11.99
C THR A 102 12.04 -0.80 10.69
N HIS A 103 10.92 -1.43 10.35
CA HIS A 103 10.71 -2.10 9.07
C HIS A 103 9.93 -1.18 8.14
N ASN A 104 10.57 -0.71 7.07
CA ASN A 104 9.95 0.17 6.09
C ASN A 104 9.53 -0.64 4.88
N VAL A 105 8.27 -0.55 4.50
CA VAL A 105 7.74 -1.13 3.26
C VAL A 105 7.33 0.02 2.35
N THR A 106 7.99 0.13 1.21
CA THR A 106 7.61 1.08 0.16
C THR A 106 6.69 0.38 -0.82
N LEU A 107 5.52 0.95 -1.04
CA LEU A 107 4.54 0.46 -1.97
C LEU A 107 4.31 1.59 -2.98
N ASP A 108 4.60 1.32 -4.25
CA ASP A 108 4.37 2.27 -5.32
C ASP A 108 2.88 2.22 -5.70
N PRO A 109 2.07 3.24 -5.35
CA PRO A 109 0.67 3.29 -5.71
C PRO A 109 0.48 3.28 -7.22
N LEU A 110 1.42 3.86 -7.98
CA LEU A 110 1.36 3.97 -9.44
C LEU A 110 1.38 2.57 -10.08
N SER A 111 2.22 1.67 -9.56
CA SER A 111 2.23 0.27 -9.98
C SER A 111 0.89 -0.44 -9.77
N LEU A 112 0.10 -0.03 -8.77
CA LEU A 112 -1.26 -0.52 -8.57
C LEU A 112 -2.26 0.12 -9.51
N LEU A 113 -2.11 1.42 -9.80
CA LEU A 113 -2.96 2.13 -10.76
C LEU A 113 -2.81 1.55 -12.19
N GLU A 114 -1.58 1.22 -12.59
CA GLU A 114 -1.31 0.58 -13.89
C GLU A 114 -1.87 -0.84 -14.01
N ARG A 115 -2.05 -1.55 -12.88
CA ARG A 115 -2.52 -2.94 -12.84
C ARG A 115 -4.03 -3.10 -12.99
N GLY A 116 -4.79 -2.00 -13.01
CA GLY A 116 -6.16 -2.00 -13.49
C GLY A 116 -7.13 -1.15 -12.67
N GLU A 117 -8.30 -0.92 -13.26
CA GLU A 117 -9.36 -0.05 -12.73
C GLU A 117 -9.81 -0.45 -11.30
N GLN A 118 -9.64 -1.72 -10.94
CA GLN A 118 -10.09 -2.26 -9.66
C GLN A 118 -9.42 -1.60 -8.44
N TYR A 119 -8.18 -1.10 -8.55
CA TYR A 119 -7.49 -0.44 -7.43
C TYR A 119 -7.77 1.06 -7.35
N LEU A 120 -8.32 1.64 -8.42
CA LEU A 120 -8.67 3.06 -8.52
C LEU A 120 -10.08 3.33 -8.01
N PHE A 121 -11.04 2.47 -8.37
CA PHE A 121 -12.46 2.74 -8.19
C PHE A 121 -13.15 1.82 -7.18
N ASN A 122 -12.49 0.73 -6.74
CA ASN A 122 -13.05 -0.21 -5.78
C ASN A 122 -12.10 -0.50 -4.63
N ASP A 123 -12.66 -0.57 -3.42
CA ASP A 123 -11.92 -1.08 -2.27
C ASP A 123 -11.58 -2.56 -2.47
N ASN A 124 -10.37 -2.95 -2.07
CA ASN A 124 -9.86 -4.30 -2.25
C ASN A 124 -8.96 -4.71 -1.08
N ASP A 125 -8.65 -5.99 -0.96
CA ASP A 125 -7.70 -6.49 0.04
C ASP A 125 -6.41 -6.93 -0.66
N LEU A 126 -5.27 -6.40 -0.19
CA LEU A 126 -3.96 -6.89 -0.59
C LEU A 126 -3.56 -8.05 0.32
N ASN A 127 -2.99 -9.09 -0.27
CA ASN A 127 -2.42 -10.20 0.48
C ASN A 127 -1.03 -9.78 0.98
N VAL A 128 -0.79 -9.96 2.28
CA VAL A 128 0.52 -9.69 2.88
C VAL A 128 1.09 -10.97 3.45
N SER A 129 2.30 -11.33 3.02
CA SER A 129 3.09 -12.40 3.61
C SER A 129 4.24 -11.81 4.41
N PHE A 130 4.33 -12.20 5.66
CA PHE A 130 5.33 -11.76 6.61
C PHE A 130 6.16 -12.97 7.02
N THR A 131 7.49 -12.87 6.90
CA THR A 131 8.43 -13.90 7.32
C THR A 131 9.50 -13.28 8.19
N ALA A 132 9.62 -13.75 9.43
CA ALA A 132 10.69 -13.35 10.34
C ALA A 132 11.55 -14.56 10.72
N GLY A 133 12.85 -14.46 10.48
CA GLY A 133 13.84 -15.49 10.79
C GLY A 133 14.93 -14.94 11.72
N LEU A 134 15.53 -15.82 12.53
CA LEU A 134 16.68 -15.49 13.37
C LEU A 134 17.49 -16.73 13.74
N ASN A 135 18.73 -16.51 14.17
CA ASN A 135 19.57 -17.52 14.79
C ASN A 135 19.64 -17.30 16.30
N PHE A 136 19.03 -18.21 17.06
CA PHE A 136 19.01 -18.20 18.52
C PHE A 136 20.23 -18.95 19.08
N ALA A 137 20.89 -18.39 20.11
CA ALA A 137 22.07 -18.98 20.75
C ALA A 137 23.16 -19.42 19.76
N GLU A 138 23.30 -18.69 18.64
CA GLU A 138 24.26 -18.92 17.54
C GLU A 138 24.10 -20.25 16.78
N LEU A 139 23.16 -21.11 17.16
CA LEU A 139 23.11 -22.50 16.68
C LEU A 139 21.71 -22.96 16.29
N LEU A 140 20.65 -22.26 16.72
CA LEU A 140 19.27 -22.68 16.55
C LEU A 140 18.55 -21.70 15.61
N PRO A 141 18.46 -22.00 14.31
CA PRO A 141 17.64 -21.20 13.40
C PRO A 141 16.16 -21.36 13.77
N ALA A 142 15.46 -20.24 13.83
CA ALA A 142 14.02 -20.18 14.04
C ALA A 142 13.41 -19.24 12.99
N GLU A 143 12.27 -19.63 12.46
CA GLU A 143 11.52 -18.85 11.48
C GLU A 143 10.04 -18.91 11.82
N ILE A 144 9.38 -17.77 11.69
CA ILE A 144 7.93 -17.65 11.74
C ILE A 144 7.44 -17.00 10.44
N SER A 145 6.32 -17.48 9.94
CA SER A 145 5.65 -16.88 8.80
C SER A 145 4.18 -16.69 9.12
N ALA A 146 3.62 -15.54 8.75
CA ALA A 146 2.21 -15.24 8.90
C ALA A 146 1.70 -14.58 7.61
N ASN A 147 0.43 -14.85 7.29
CA ASN A 147 -0.26 -14.19 6.20
C ASN A 147 -1.45 -13.42 6.77
N PHE A 148 -1.63 -12.20 6.30
CA PHE A 148 -2.77 -11.36 6.65
C PHE A 148 -3.20 -10.54 5.44
N THR A 149 -4.33 -9.85 5.56
CA THR A 149 -4.84 -8.94 4.53
C THR A 149 -4.63 -7.50 4.96
N PHE A 150 -4.29 -6.66 3.98
CA PHE A 150 -4.20 -5.22 4.14
C PHE A 150 -5.33 -4.57 3.32
N PRO A 151 -6.26 -3.83 3.95
CA PRO A 151 -7.37 -3.21 3.25
C PRO A 151 -6.87 -2.02 2.42
N TRP A 152 -6.90 -2.18 1.10
CA TRP A 152 -6.64 -1.13 0.14
C TRP A 152 -7.92 -0.34 -0.14
N GLY A 153 -7.93 0.93 0.26
CA GLY A 153 -9.01 1.86 -0.08
C GLY A 153 -8.78 2.51 -1.44
N ALA A 154 -9.82 2.53 -2.27
CA ALA A 154 -9.76 3.15 -3.59
C ALA A 154 -9.65 4.69 -3.49
N PRO A 155 -8.76 5.32 -4.29
CA PRO A 155 -8.63 6.78 -4.33
C PRO A 155 -9.83 7.48 -5.00
N PHE A 156 -10.53 6.82 -5.93
CA PHE A 156 -11.69 7.37 -6.64
C PHE A 156 -12.93 6.50 -6.45
N TYR A 157 -13.18 6.07 -5.21
CA TYR A 157 -14.34 5.25 -4.90
C TYR A 157 -15.63 5.97 -5.28
N ASN A 158 -16.58 5.25 -5.88
CA ASN A 158 -17.84 5.80 -6.38
C ASN A 158 -17.67 7.02 -7.30
N PHE A 159 -16.62 7.06 -8.12
CA PHE A 159 -16.45 8.13 -9.09
C PHE A 159 -17.66 8.26 -10.02
N ALA A 160 -18.22 9.47 -10.07
CA ALA A 160 -19.37 9.80 -10.89
C ALA A 160 -19.23 11.19 -11.49
N VAL A 161 -19.72 11.31 -12.73
CA VAL A 161 -19.98 12.60 -13.38
C VAL A 161 -21.48 12.69 -13.62
N GLY A 162 -22.09 13.74 -13.10
CA GLY A 162 -23.52 14.02 -13.20
C GLY A 162 -23.93 14.42 -14.61
N GLU A 163 -25.24 14.51 -14.84
CA GLU A 163 -25.76 14.96 -16.13
C GLU A 163 -25.34 16.42 -16.39
N PRO A 164 -24.90 16.74 -17.62
CA PRO A 164 -24.55 18.10 -17.99
C PRO A 164 -25.79 19.00 -17.98
N SER A 165 -25.65 20.16 -17.36
CA SER A 165 -26.61 21.25 -17.41
C SER A 165 -26.10 22.35 -18.35
N PHE A 166 -27.04 23.04 -19.00
CA PHE A 166 -26.74 23.98 -20.08
C PHE A 166 -27.25 25.37 -19.73
N GLU A 167 -26.34 26.34 -19.69
CA GLU A 167 -26.68 27.74 -19.48
C GLU A 167 -26.13 28.60 -20.62
N VAL A 168 -27.01 29.40 -21.23
CA VAL A 168 -26.59 30.37 -22.25
C VAL A 168 -26.05 31.60 -21.52
N VAL A 169 -24.71 31.74 -21.51
CA VAL A 169 -24.04 32.83 -20.79
C VAL A 169 -24.01 34.12 -21.62
N ASP A 170 -23.80 34.01 -22.93
CA ASP A 170 -23.81 35.16 -23.85
C ASP A 170 -24.37 34.80 -25.25
N LEU A 171 -24.34 35.75 -26.19
CA LEU A 171 -24.83 35.55 -27.56
C LEU A 171 -23.92 34.68 -28.44
N THR A 172 -22.80 34.22 -27.89
CA THR A 172 -21.71 33.52 -28.59
C THR A 172 -21.26 32.24 -27.91
N HIS A 173 -21.65 31.99 -26.64
CA HIS A 173 -21.20 30.87 -25.83
C HIS A 173 -22.33 30.27 -24.99
N VAL A 174 -22.27 28.94 -24.87
CA VAL A 174 -23.02 28.13 -23.90
C VAL A 174 -22.02 27.61 -22.89
N MET A 175 -22.34 27.74 -21.60
CA MET A 175 -21.65 27.03 -20.54
C MET A 175 -22.33 25.69 -20.32
N VAL A 176 -21.55 24.62 -20.37
CA VAL A 176 -21.97 23.30 -19.91
C VAL A 176 -21.34 23.07 -18.55
N SER A 177 -22.12 22.69 -17.57
CA SER A 177 -21.60 22.31 -16.26
C SER A 177 -22.09 20.93 -15.86
N ALA A 178 -21.22 20.13 -15.27
CA ALA A 178 -21.58 18.83 -14.69
C ALA A 178 -20.97 18.72 -13.29
N SER A 179 -21.65 18.04 -12.38
CA SER A 179 -21.11 17.77 -11.04
C SER A 179 -20.22 16.53 -11.09
N MET A 180 -18.98 16.62 -10.64
CA MET A 180 -18.06 15.50 -10.47
C MET A 180 -17.94 15.17 -8.99
N SER A 181 -18.07 13.91 -8.61
CA SER A 181 -17.90 13.47 -7.22
C SER A 181 -17.23 12.11 -7.09
N PHE A 182 -16.55 11.91 -5.97
CA PHE A 182 -15.97 10.63 -5.55
C PHE A 182 -15.56 10.67 -4.06
N GLU A 183 -15.18 9.53 -3.52
CA GLU A 183 -14.64 9.39 -2.17
C GLU A 183 -13.21 8.83 -2.21
N ASN A 184 -12.29 9.49 -1.50
CA ASN A 184 -10.94 8.98 -1.31
C ASN A 184 -10.91 8.09 -0.08
N HIS A 185 -10.93 6.78 -0.27
CA HIS A 185 -10.77 5.79 0.80
C HIS A 185 -9.30 5.42 1.06
N ALA A 186 -8.37 5.93 0.26
CA ALA A 186 -6.96 5.60 0.38
C ALA A 186 -6.37 6.17 1.68
N VAL A 187 -5.28 5.52 2.15
CA VAL A 187 -4.48 5.95 3.31
C VAL A 187 -3.61 7.18 3.01
N PHE A 188 -3.80 7.84 1.87
CA PHE A 188 -2.98 8.95 1.39
C PHE A 188 -3.80 10.03 0.69
N ASP A 189 -3.24 11.24 0.67
CA ASP A 189 -3.82 12.38 -0.03
C ASP A 189 -3.62 12.25 -1.55
N ILE A 190 -4.66 12.57 -2.31
CA ILE A 190 -4.58 12.64 -3.76
C ILE A 190 -4.18 14.06 -4.14
N ALA A 191 -3.13 14.20 -4.95
CA ALA A 191 -2.70 15.47 -5.51
C ALA A 191 -2.39 15.31 -6.99
N GLY A 192 -3.01 16.12 -7.85
CA GLY A 192 -2.88 15.96 -9.29
C GLY A 192 -3.77 16.89 -10.10
N ASN A 193 -4.05 16.51 -11.34
CA ASN A 193 -5.05 17.15 -12.19
C ASN A 193 -6.03 16.11 -12.71
N ILE A 194 -7.27 16.52 -12.91
CA ILE A 194 -8.23 15.77 -13.72
C ILE A 194 -8.49 16.59 -14.97
N ARG A 195 -8.34 15.93 -16.13
CA ARG A 195 -8.73 16.49 -17.43
C ARG A 195 -9.95 15.73 -17.92
N ILE A 196 -10.96 16.47 -18.37
CA ILE A 196 -12.21 15.90 -18.86
C ILE A 196 -12.46 16.47 -20.24
N GLU A 197 -12.74 15.56 -21.17
CA GLU A 197 -13.11 15.88 -22.55
C GLU A 197 -14.58 15.57 -22.75
N LEU A 198 -15.31 16.53 -23.33
CA LEU A 198 -16.74 16.42 -23.60
C LEU A 198 -16.94 16.03 -25.07
N TYR A 199 -17.56 14.88 -25.30
CA TYR A 199 -17.86 14.35 -26.63
C TYR A 199 -19.36 14.28 -26.89
N ASP A 200 -19.75 14.50 -28.15
CA ASP A 200 -21.12 14.28 -28.59
C ASP A 200 -21.42 12.81 -28.93
N SER A 201 -22.69 12.52 -29.23
CA SER A 201 -23.13 11.19 -29.69
C SER A 201 -22.53 10.71 -31.03
N GLY A 202 -21.82 11.58 -31.74
CA GLY A 202 -21.09 11.29 -32.97
C GLY A 202 -19.57 11.18 -32.77
N ASP A 203 -19.10 11.05 -31.53
CA ASP A 203 -17.69 10.99 -31.12
C ASP A 203 -16.87 12.22 -31.55
N SER A 204 -17.50 13.38 -31.68
CA SER A 204 -16.80 14.64 -31.94
C SER A 204 -16.52 15.38 -30.63
N LEU A 205 -15.24 15.72 -30.41
CA LEU A 205 -14.81 16.53 -29.26
C LEU A 205 -15.45 17.92 -29.33
N LEU A 206 -16.20 18.26 -28.29
CA LEU A 206 -16.88 19.55 -28.15
C LEU A 206 -16.04 20.55 -27.36
N SER A 207 -15.46 20.13 -26.24
CA SER A 207 -14.65 20.97 -25.34
C SER A 207 -13.81 20.13 -24.39
N GLU A 208 -12.86 20.79 -23.72
CA GLU A 208 -11.95 20.21 -22.72
C GLU A 208 -11.97 21.11 -21.48
N SER A 209 -11.93 20.48 -20.31
CA SER A 209 -11.79 21.16 -19.02
C SER A 209 -10.71 20.48 -18.19
N GLN A 210 -9.99 21.25 -17.38
CA GLN A 210 -8.95 20.73 -16.51
C GLN A 210 -9.04 21.40 -15.14
N THR A 211 -9.05 20.58 -14.09
CA THR A 211 -9.12 21.01 -12.69
C THR A 211 -7.96 20.43 -11.90
N VAL A 212 -7.37 21.27 -11.05
CA VAL A 212 -6.37 20.83 -10.06
C VAL A 212 -7.08 20.11 -8.93
N LEU A 213 -6.58 18.93 -8.58
CA LEU A 213 -7.17 18.06 -7.58
C LEU A 213 -6.28 17.99 -6.33
N TYR A 214 -6.88 18.26 -5.17
CA TYR A 214 -6.31 17.91 -3.87
C TYR A 214 -7.41 17.35 -2.96
N VAL A 215 -7.33 16.06 -2.64
CA VAL A 215 -8.33 15.37 -1.82
C VAL A 215 -7.62 14.64 -0.68
N PRO A 216 -7.78 15.10 0.58
CA PRO A 216 -7.21 14.43 1.72
C PRO A 216 -7.63 12.96 1.84
N GLN A 217 -6.81 12.15 2.51
CA GLN A 217 -7.18 10.77 2.86
C GLN A 217 -8.53 10.71 3.60
N TYR A 218 -9.33 9.68 3.31
CA TYR A 218 -10.64 9.42 3.93
C TYR A 218 -11.64 10.59 3.83
N SER A 219 -11.64 11.28 2.69
CA SER A 219 -12.54 12.43 2.46
C SER A 219 -13.26 12.33 1.13
N SER A 220 -14.43 12.99 1.05
CA SER A 220 -15.21 13.10 -0.18
C SER A 220 -14.82 14.34 -0.97
N TYR A 221 -14.88 14.25 -2.29
CA TYR A 221 -14.71 15.36 -3.20
C TYR A 221 -15.96 15.55 -4.05
N GLU A 222 -16.38 16.81 -4.21
CA GLU A 222 -17.47 17.21 -5.09
C GLU A 222 -17.13 18.59 -5.66
N ASP A 223 -17.19 18.71 -6.98
CA ASP A 223 -16.92 19.97 -7.69
C ASP A 223 -17.74 20.05 -8.98
N ASN A 224 -17.94 21.27 -9.48
CA ASN A 224 -18.60 21.48 -10.76
C ASN A 224 -17.56 21.73 -11.85
N ILE A 225 -17.56 20.88 -12.86
CA ILE A 225 -16.71 21.01 -14.04
C ILE A 225 -17.45 21.85 -15.08
N GLU A 226 -16.77 22.85 -15.62
CA GLU A 226 -17.34 23.81 -16.57
C GLU A 226 -16.65 23.71 -17.94
N PHE A 227 -17.45 23.76 -19.00
CA PHE A 227 -17.00 23.75 -20.39
C PHE A 227 -17.60 24.93 -21.15
N ALA A 228 -16.75 25.69 -21.84
CA ALA A 228 -17.21 26.74 -22.74
C ALA A 228 -17.38 26.19 -24.16
N LEU A 229 -18.58 26.35 -24.73
CA LEU A 229 -18.90 25.94 -26.09
C LEU A 229 -19.34 27.14 -26.94
N PRO A 230 -18.96 27.23 -28.22
CA PRO A 230 -19.52 28.23 -29.11
C PRO A 230 -21.02 27.98 -29.36
N LEU A 231 -21.83 29.03 -29.24
CA LEU A 231 -23.27 29.00 -29.48
C LEU A 231 -23.55 28.86 -30.99
N SER A 232 -23.93 27.65 -31.41
CA SER A 232 -24.38 27.34 -32.76
C SER A 232 -25.62 26.43 -32.70
N ALA A 233 -26.49 26.48 -33.71
CA ALA A 233 -27.69 25.63 -33.74
C ALA A 233 -27.35 24.12 -33.72
N SER A 234 -26.17 23.75 -34.25
CA SER A 234 -25.63 22.39 -34.20
C SER A 234 -25.14 22.03 -32.79
N SER A 235 -24.46 22.91 -32.06
CA SER A 235 -23.94 22.57 -30.73
C SER A 235 -25.07 22.23 -29.74
N LEU A 236 -26.16 22.99 -29.72
CA LEU A 236 -27.27 22.71 -28.78
C LEU A 236 -28.03 21.40 -29.02
N SER A 237 -28.17 20.94 -30.27
CA SER A 237 -28.80 19.64 -30.56
C SER A 237 -27.87 18.47 -30.29
N THR A 238 -26.57 18.71 -30.39
CA THR A 238 -25.52 17.70 -30.37
C THR A 238 -25.03 17.39 -28.95
N VAL A 239 -25.12 18.35 -28.01
CA VAL A 239 -24.73 18.13 -26.60
C VAL A 239 -25.85 17.50 -25.75
N GLN A 240 -26.97 17.08 -26.34
CA GLN A 240 -28.06 16.44 -25.57
C GLN A 240 -27.74 14.99 -25.16
N SER A 241 -26.86 14.32 -25.89
CA SER A 241 -26.36 12.99 -25.56
C SER A 241 -24.94 12.82 -26.09
N GLY A 242 -24.16 12.02 -25.39
CA GLY A 242 -22.74 11.84 -25.67
C GLY A 242 -22.04 11.12 -24.53
N HIS A 243 -20.77 11.44 -24.33
CA HIS A 243 -19.99 10.91 -23.21
C HIS A 243 -18.89 11.87 -22.79
N PHE A 244 -18.45 11.73 -21.54
CA PHE A 244 -17.22 12.32 -21.04
C PHE A 244 -16.09 11.30 -21.17
N GLU A 245 -14.90 11.76 -21.55
CA GLU A 245 -13.66 11.02 -21.33
C GLU A 245 -12.88 11.68 -20.20
N VAL A 246 -12.65 10.94 -19.12
CA VAL A 246 -11.96 11.43 -17.93
C VAL A 246 -10.54 10.87 -17.89
N TYR A 247 -9.57 11.76 -17.71
CA TYR A 247 -8.15 11.49 -17.58
C TYR A 247 -7.67 11.96 -16.20
N PHE A 248 -6.94 11.10 -15.51
CA PHE A 248 -6.41 11.33 -14.17
C PHE A 248 -4.89 11.43 -14.24
N ASP A 249 -4.36 12.60 -13.88
CA ASP A 249 -2.92 12.88 -13.83
C ASP A 249 -2.51 13.04 -12.36
N ILE A 250 -2.03 11.97 -11.73
CA ILE A 250 -1.72 11.95 -10.29
C ILE A 250 -0.22 11.76 -10.12
N GLY A 251 0.47 12.82 -9.70
CA GLY A 251 1.93 12.82 -9.66
C GLY A 251 2.53 12.56 -11.04
N VAL A 252 3.13 11.38 -11.23
CA VAL A 252 3.71 10.92 -12.51
C VAL A 252 2.87 9.83 -13.20
N ALA A 253 1.77 9.37 -12.61
CA ALA A 253 0.86 8.43 -13.26
C ALA A 253 -0.19 9.15 -14.09
N HIS A 254 -0.54 8.50 -15.20
CA HIS A 254 -1.58 8.90 -16.12
C HIS A 254 -2.55 7.73 -16.30
N TYR A 255 -3.83 7.94 -16.00
CA TYR A 255 -4.88 6.95 -16.19
C TYR A 255 -6.02 7.53 -17.02
N GLY A 256 -6.55 6.74 -17.96
CA GLY A 256 -7.69 7.12 -18.80
C GLY A 256 -7.52 6.70 -20.27
N PRO A 257 -8.55 6.91 -21.10
CA PRO A 257 -9.83 7.53 -20.74
C PRO A 257 -10.76 6.60 -19.96
N LEU A 258 -11.39 7.14 -18.91
CA LEU A 258 -12.61 6.57 -18.35
C LEU A 258 -13.82 7.20 -19.05
N VAL A 259 -14.61 6.36 -19.72
CA VAL A 259 -15.77 6.81 -20.52
C VAL A 259 -17.04 6.84 -19.66
N VAL A 260 -17.64 8.01 -19.50
CA VAL A 260 -18.89 8.21 -18.75
C VAL A 260 -19.99 8.71 -19.70
N PRO A 261 -20.95 7.88 -20.11
CA PRO A 261 -22.02 8.31 -21.01
C PRO A 261 -23.03 9.23 -20.32
N TYR A 262 -23.67 10.11 -21.09
CA TYR A 262 -24.77 10.96 -20.63
C TYR A 262 -25.85 11.11 -21.72
N GLY A 263 -27.10 11.37 -21.29
CA GLY A 263 -28.25 11.62 -22.17
C GLY A 263 -29.11 10.39 -22.50
#